data_AF-A0A547EQ15-F1
#
_entry.id   AF-A0A547EQ15-F1
#
_cell.length_a   1.000
_cell.length_b   1.000
_cell.length_c   1.000
_cell.angle_alpha   90.00
_cell.angle_beta   90.00
_cell.angle_gamma   90.00
#
_symmetry.space_group_name_H-M   'P 1'
#
loop_
_entity.id
_entity.type
_entity.pdbx_description
1 polymer ?
#
loop_
_entity_poly.entity_id
_entity_poly.type
_entity_poly.pdbx_seq_one_letter_code
_entity_poly.pdbx_strand_id
1 'polypeptide(L)'
;MEHQNLTHLVYITSHKQIGVYSISNLNIDDLYFKGYCIQKNRVITLRADRIIKQFDDLALAENYAKNIPQDVFYLFDSLLNQQRKEKITPIYKIGLCFTGFKQARKNELIQLAVDNDLRVVQNVTGAVDFLIFDKESKTVGPAKLAKAEKLGIKIIDDEEFLYMLETGVVPD
;
A
#
# COMPACT_ATOMS: atom_id res chain seq x y z
N MET A 1 18.45 -39.36 2.87
CA MET A 1 17.94 -38.27 2.02
C MET A 1 16.72 -37.71 2.73
N GLU A 2 16.85 -36.55 3.37
CA GLU A 2 15.69 -35.91 4.01
C GLU A 2 14.65 -35.60 2.94
N HIS A 3 13.50 -36.26 3.00
CA HIS A 3 12.32 -35.82 2.29
C HIS A 3 11.95 -34.46 2.87
N GLN A 4 12.37 -33.37 2.21
CA GLN A 4 11.84 -32.05 2.52
C GLN A 4 10.33 -32.12 2.23
N ASN A 5 9.52 -32.15 3.28
CA ASN A 5 8.07 -32.12 3.15
C ASN A 5 7.69 -30.85 2.39
N LEU A 6 7.27 -31.05 1.15
CA LEU A 6 6.91 -29.99 0.24
C LEU A 6 5.43 -29.74 0.37
N THR A 7 5.06 -28.49 0.57
CA THR A 7 3.67 -28.10 0.70
C THR A 7 3.26 -27.23 -0.48
N HIS A 8 2.16 -27.57 -1.14
CA HIS A 8 1.62 -26.84 -2.28
C HIS A 8 0.43 -25.99 -1.86
N LEU A 9 0.60 -24.67 -1.90
CA LEU A 9 -0.42 -23.71 -1.46
C LEU A 9 -1.08 -23.05 -2.66
N VAL A 10 -2.40 -23.19 -2.76
CA VAL A 10 -3.23 -22.38 -3.67
C VAL A 10 -3.48 -21.04 -3.00
N TYR A 11 -3.12 -19.96 -3.67
CA TYR A 11 -3.03 -18.63 -3.07
C TYR A 11 -3.64 -17.56 -3.99
N ILE A 12 -4.34 -16.59 -3.41
CA ILE A 12 -4.85 -15.41 -4.12
C ILE A 12 -3.95 -14.18 -3.87
N THR A 13 -3.50 -13.53 -4.93
CA THR A 13 -2.70 -12.30 -4.81
C THR A 13 -3.57 -11.08 -4.52
N SER A 14 -2.94 -9.98 -4.10
CA SER A 14 -3.63 -8.67 -3.97
C SER A 14 -4.23 -8.15 -5.28
N HIS A 15 -3.78 -8.68 -6.42
CA HIS A 15 -4.32 -8.38 -7.75
C HIS A 15 -5.38 -9.39 -8.20
N LYS A 16 -5.92 -10.21 -7.27
CA LYS A 16 -6.95 -11.23 -7.51
C LYS A 16 -6.52 -12.34 -8.46
N GLN A 17 -5.22 -12.58 -8.61
CA GLN A 17 -4.70 -13.68 -9.40
C GLN A 17 -4.53 -14.92 -8.52
N ILE A 18 -4.95 -16.08 -9.03
CA ILE A 18 -4.76 -17.37 -8.37
C ILE A 18 -3.45 -17.99 -8.84
N GLY A 19 -2.67 -18.54 -7.91
CA GLY A 19 -1.44 -19.28 -8.24
C GLY A 19 -1.12 -20.34 -7.21
N VAL A 20 -0.22 -21.26 -7.59
CA VAL A 20 0.28 -22.32 -6.72
C VAL A 20 1.71 -22.02 -6.32
N TYR A 21 2.02 -22.20 -5.03
CA TYR A 21 3.34 -21.98 -4.46
C TYR A 21 3.79 -23.25 -3.75
N SER A 22 4.91 -23.83 -4.18
CA SER A 22 5.52 -24.99 -3.52
C SER A 22 6.55 -24.52 -2.52
N ILE A 23 6.27 -24.71 -1.24
CA ILE A 23 7.06 -24.19 -0.13
C ILE A 23 7.68 -25.34 0.67
N SER A 24 8.98 -25.25 0.96
CA SER A 24 9.66 -26.06 1.95
C SER A 24 10.06 -25.23 3.18
N ASN A 25 10.34 -25.91 4.31
CA ASN A 25 10.78 -25.30 5.56
C ASN A 25 9.84 -24.20 6.06
N LEU A 26 8.57 -24.57 6.21
CA LEU A 26 7.47 -23.69 6.55
C LEU A 26 7.57 -23.22 8.02
N ASN A 27 7.74 -21.92 8.22
CA ASN A 27 7.52 -21.28 9.52
C ASN A 27 6.19 -20.52 9.46
N ILE A 28 5.29 -20.87 10.38
CA ILE A 28 3.95 -20.29 10.49
C ILE A 28 3.93 -19.37 11.70
N ASP A 29 3.53 -18.13 11.47
CA ASP A 29 3.01 -17.22 12.50
C ASP A 29 1.54 -16.95 12.20
N ASP A 30 0.80 -16.35 13.14
CA ASP A 30 -0.66 -16.14 13.06
C ASP A 30 -1.10 -15.45 11.75
N LEU A 31 -0.23 -14.59 11.20
CA LEU A 31 -0.54 -13.79 10.01
C LEU A 31 0.21 -14.21 8.75
N TYR A 32 1.32 -14.93 8.88
CA TYR A 32 2.26 -15.15 7.79
C TYR A 32 2.80 -16.57 7.72
N PHE A 33 2.91 -17.05 6.48
CA PHE A 33 3.62 -18.27 6.13
C PHE A 33 4.92 -17.89 5.44
N LYS A 34 6.06 -18.20 6.06
CA LYS A 34 7.39 -17.94 5.50
C LYS A 34 8.08 -19.25 5.19
N GLY A 35 8.61 -19.39 3.98
CA GLY A 35 9.35 -20.59 3.60
C GLY A 35 10.02 -20.43 2.23
N TYR A 36 10.78 -21.45 1.84
CA TYR A 36 11.52 -21.44 0.59
C TYR A 36 10.63 -21.88 -0.57
N CYS A 37 10.41 -21.00 -1.54
CA CYS A 37 9.61 -21.28 -2.72
C CYS A 37 10.48 -21.84 -3.84
N ILE A 38 10.23 -23.09 -4.25
CA ILE A 38 11.02 -23.76 -5.28
C ILE A 38 10.91 -23.04 -6.62
N GLN A 39 9.70 -22.71 -7.07
CA GLN A 39 9.50 -22.07 -8.38
C GLN A 39 10.19 -20.71 -8.49
N LYS A 40 10.36 -20.00 -7.37
CA LYS A 40 10.98 -18.67 -7.32
C LYS A 40 12.44 -18.69 -6.84
N ASN A 41 12.96 -19.87 -6.50
CA ASN A 41 14.32 -20.10 -5.99
C ASN A 41 14.72 -19.13 -4.84
N ARG A 42 13.76 -18.81 -3.94
CA ARG A 42 13.97 -17.84 -2.86
C ARG A 42 12.99 -18.05 -1.70
N VAL A 43 13.34 -17.53 -0.53
CA VAL A 43 12.40 -17.42 0.59
C VAL A 43 11.31 -16.40 0.26
N ILE A 44 10.05 -16.78 0.45
CA ILE A 44 8.90 -15.89 0.32
C ILE A 44 8.09 -15.86 1.61
N THR A 45 7.32 -14.80 1.78
CA THR A 45 6.31 -14.66 2.82
C THR A 45 4.94 -14.54 2.15
N LEU A 46 4.03 -15.44 2.49
CA LEU A 46 2.63 -15.41 2.10
C LEU A 46 1.79 -14.99 3.30
N ARG A 47 0.68 -14.28 3.09
CA ARG A 47 -0.26 -14.02 4.18
C ARG A 47 -1.17 -15.23 4.37
N ALA A 48 -1.39 -15.61 5.62
CA ALA A 48 -2.23 -16.75 5.99
C ALA A 48 -3.65 -16.64 5.43
N ASP A 49 -4.25 -15.47 5.57
CA ASP A 49 -5.61 -15.12 5.13
C ASP A 49 -5.85 -15.17 3.61
N ARG A 50 -4.80 -15.38 2.81
CA ARG A 50 -4.87 -15.47 1.34
C ARG A 50 -4.56 -16.87 0.81
N ILE A 51 -4.27 -17.81 1.70
CA ILE A 51 -4.14 -19.22 1.35
C ILE A 51 -5.55 -19.79 1.23
N ILE A 52 -5.89 -20.23 0.02
CA ILE A 52 -7.19 -20.82 -0.28
C ILE A 52 -7.22 -22.27 0.19
N LYS A 53 -6.17 -23.03 -0.13
CA LYS A 53 -6.08 -24.45 0.20
C LYS A 53 -4.65 -24.97 0.11
N GLN A 54 -4.37 -26.00 0.91
CA GLN A 54 -3.11 -26.73 0.93
C GLN A 54 -3.27 -28.12 0.32
N PHE A 55 -2.23 -28.58 -0.37
CA PHE A 55 -2.13 -29.91 -0.96
C PHE A 55 -0.71 -30.47 -0.77
N ASP A 56 -0.61 -31.80 -0.72
CA ASP A 56 0.67 -32.53 -0.69
C ASP A 56 1.15 -32.90 -2.10
N ASP A 57 0.26 -32.83 -3.09
CA ASP A 57 0.57 -33.09 -4.51
C ASP A 57 0.42 -31.81 -5.36
N LEU A 58 1.43 -31.55 -6.19
CA LEU A 58 1.48 -30.36 -7.04
C LEU A 58 0.39 -30.39 -8.12
N ALA A 59 0.16 -31.54 -8.76
CA ALA A 59 -0.79 -31.63 -9.88
C ALA A 59 -2.22 -31.40 -9.39
N LEU A 60 -2.57 -31.90 -8.21
CA LEU A 60 -3.86 -31.62 -7.56
C LEU A 60 -4.02 -30.13 -7.23
N ALA A 61 -2.98 -29.50 -6.69
CA ALA A 61 -3.00 -28.06 -6.40
C ALA A 61 -3.19 -27.22 -7.68
N GLU A 62 -2.46 -27.55 -8.75
CA GLU A 62 -2.58 -26.86 -10.04
C GLU A 62 -3.95 -27.06 -10.68
N ASN A 63 -4.50 -28.28 -10.61
CA ASN A 63 -5.83 -28.56 -11.12
C ASN A 63 -6.90 -27.77 -10.34
N TYR A 64 -6.78 -27.71 -9.01
CA TYR A 64 -7.68 -26.92 -8.18
C TYR A 64 -7.56 -25.42 -8.48
N ALA A 65 -6.35 -24.89 -8.63
CA ALA A 65 -6.12 -23.48 -8.95
C ALA A 65 -6.74 -23.08 -10.31
N LYS A 66 -6.66 -23.97 -11.31
CA LYS A 66 -7.27 -23.77 -12.63
C LYS A 66 -8.80 -23.85 -12.60
N ASN A 67 -9.35 -24.67 -11.72
CA ASN A 67 -10.78 -24.95 -11.61
C ASN A 67 -11.35 -24.50 -10.28
N ILE A 68 -10.96 -23.31 -9.81
CA ILE A 68 -11.38 -22.83 -8.50
C ILE A 68 -12.91 -22.66 -8.49
N PRO A 69 -13.62 -23.18 -7.47
CA PRO A 69 -15.04 -22.94 -7.34
C PRO A 69 -15.35 -21.44 -7.24
N GLN A 70 -16.39 -20.99 -7.94
CA GLN A 70 -16.70 -19.57 -8.09
C GLN A 70 -17.06 -18.91 -6.74
N ASP A 71 -17.77 -19.63 -5.88
CA ASP A 71 -18.08 -19.26 -4.50
C ASP A 71 -16.83 -19.08 -3.64
N VAL A 72 -15.86 -19.99 -3.75
CA VAL A 72 -14.56 -19.88 -3.07
C VAL A 72 -13.81 -18.65 -3.57
N PHE A 73 -13.77 -18.40 -4.88
CA PHE A 73 -13.15 -17.19 -5.42
C PHE A 73 -13.81 -15.92 -4.87
N TYR A 74 -15.14 -15.85 -4.86
CA TYR A 74 -15.86 -14.68 -4.35
C TYR A 74 -15.66 -14.47 -2.85
N LEU A 75 -15.58 -15.54 -2.05
CA LEU A 75 -15.28 -15.45 -0.63
C LEU A 75 -13.94 -14.74 -0.41
N PHE A 76 -12.88 -15.22 -1.06
CA PHE A 76 -11.54 -14.65 -0.92
C PHE A 76 -11.43 -13.26 -1.55
N ASP A 77 -12.12 -12.98 -2.65
CA ASP A 77 -12.19 -11.63 -3.21
C ASP A 77 -12.86 -10.65 -2.24
N SER A 78 -13.95 -11.06 -1.60
CA SER A 78 -14.64 -10.25 -0.59
C SER A 78 -13.72 -9.92 0.59
N LEU A 79 -13.01 -10.92 1.13
CA LEU A 79 -12.04 -10.72 2.23
C LEU A 79 -10.92 -9.74 1.84
N LEU A 80 -10.41 -9.82 0.60
CA LEU A 80 -9.43 -8.86 0.09
C LEU A 80 -9.97 -7.44 0.00
N ASN A 81 -11.24 -7.27 -0.36
CA ASN A 81 -11.87 -5.97 -0.48
C ASN A 81 -12.28 -5.39 0.89
N GLN A 82 -12.66 -6.23 1.85
CA GLN A 82 -12.92 -5.82 3.23
C GLN A 82 -11.67 -5.23 3.88
N GLN A 83 -10.50 -5.86 3.72
CA GLN A 83 -9.22 -5.32 4.17
C GLN A 83 -8.86 -3.96 3.55
N ARG A 84 -9.36 -3.67 2.34
CA ARG A 84 -9.19 -2.35 1.71
C ARG A 84 -10.14 -1.30 2.28
N LYS A 85 -11.36 -1.71 2.66
CA LYS A 85 -12.40 -0.83 3.22
C LYS A 85 -12.18 -0.53 4.71
N GLU A 86 -11.49 -1.40 5.44
CA GLU A 86 -11.12 -1.20 6.85
C GLU A 86 -9.95 -0.22 7.06
N LYS A 87 -9.48 0.46 6.02
CA LYS A 87 -8.89 1.78 6.24
C LYS A 87 -10.02 2.71 6.63
N ILE A 88 -10.33 2.76 7.92
CA ILE A 88 -10.99 3.90 8.55
C ILE A 88 -10.21 5.11 8.06
N THR A 89 -10.74 5.76 7.04
CA THR A 89 -10.18 7.00 6.54
C THR A 89 -10.63 8.00 7.60
N PRO A 90 -9.71 8.61 8.37
CA PRO A 90 -10.09 9.57 9.39
C PRO A 90 -11.04 10.56 8.72
N ILE A 91 -12.25 10.64 9.26
CA ILE A 91 -13.33 11.48 8.77
C ILE A 91 -12.79 12.91 8.83
N TYR A 92 -12.44 13.45 7.66
CA TYR A 92 -11.97 14.82 7.39
C TYR A 92 -10.69 15.33 8.08
N LYS A 93 -9.53 14.68 7.86
CA LYS A 93 -8.23 15.39 7.97
C LYS A 93 -7.78 15.87 6.59
N ILE A 94 -7.62 17.19 6.43
CA ILE A 94 -7.07 17.81 5.22
C ILE A 94 -5.75 17.11 4.86
N GLY A 95 -5.66 16.60 3.64
CA GLY A 95 -4.52 15.87 3.10
C GLY A 95 -3.48 16.80 2.47
N LEU A 96 -2.23 16.67 2.89
CA LEU A 96 -1.11 17.49 2.44
C LEU A 96 -0.01 16.64 1.80
N CYS A 97 0.65 17.17 0.78
CA CYS A 97 1.89 16.59 0.25
C CYS A 97 2.97 17.67 0.12
N PHE A 98 4.18 17.39 0.59
CA PHE A 98 5.33 18.30 0.46
C PHE A 98 6.26 17.90 -0.71
N THR A 99 6.80 18.89 -1.42
CA THR A 99 7.77 18.72 -2.51
C THR A 99 8.82 19.83 -2.52
N GLY A 100 10.03 19.55 -2.99
CA GLY A 100 11.10 20.56 -3.13
C GLY A 100 11.90 20.90 -1.86
N PHE A 101 11.45 20.47 -0.66
CA PHE A 101 12.13 20.78 0.60
C PHE A 101 13.35 19.89 0.89
N LYS A 102 14.40 20.50 1.48
CA LYS A 102 15.48 19.76 2.17
C LYS A 102 14.92 18.96 3.35
N GLN A 103 15.57 17.83 3.68
CA GLN A 103 15.06 16.88 4.67
C GLN A 103 14.75 17.50 6.04
N ALA A 104 15.63 18.38 6.56
CA ALA A 104 15.41 19.04 7.85
C ALA A 104 14.15 19.91 7.84
N ARG A 105 14.05 20.85 6.88
CA ARG A 105 12.89 21.73 6.71
C ARG A 105 11.60 20.94 6.46
N LYS A 106 11.69 19.89 5.65
CA LYS A 106 10.55 19.00 5.39
C LYS A 106 10.02 18.37 6.68
N ASN A 107 10.91 17.91 7.56
CA ASN A 107 10.50 17.30 8.83
C ASN A 107 9.82 18.32 9.75
N GLU A 108 10.30 19.56 9.79
CA GLU A 108 9.66 20.65 10.54
C GLU A 108 8.23 20.91 10.05
N LEU A 109 8.04 21.05 8.74
CA LEU A 109 6.72 21.29 8.14
C LEU A 109 5.75 20.12 8.35
N ILE A 110 6.27 18.89 8.32
CA ILE A 110 5.49 17.69 8.63
C ILE A 110 5.04 17.72 10.09
N GLN A 111 5.91 18.10 11.02
CA GLN A 111 5.56 18.18 12.43
C GLN A 111 4.48 19.24 12.66
N LEU A 112 4.64 20.44 12.07
CA LEU A 112 3.62 21.49 12.13
C LEU A 112 2.26 21.03 11.59
N ALA A 113 2.24 20.30 10.48
CA ALA A 113 1.01 19.73 9.93
C ALA A 113 0.36 18.73 10.90
N VAL A 114 1.16 17.85 11.52
CA VAL A 114 0.68 16.86 12.49
C VAL A 114 0.12 17.54 13.75
N ASP A 115 0.80 18.56 14.26
CA ASP A 115 0.40 19.32 15.44
C ASP A 115 -0.90 20.11 15.22
N ASN A 116 -1.22 20.41 13.95
CA ASN A 116 -2.48 21.06 13.52
C ASN A 116 -3.52 20.06 12.96
N ASP A 117 -3.41 18.77 13.31
CA ASP A 117 -4.35 17.73 12.92
C ASP A 117 -4.52 17.51 11.40
N LEU A 118 -3.50 17.88 10.60
CA LEU A 118 -3.49 17.69 9.15
C LEU A 118 -2.82 16.35 8.79
N ARG A 119 -3.27 15.74 7.68
CA ARG A 119 -2.78 14.44 7.23
C ARG A 119 -1.69 14.62 6.18
N VAL A 120 -0.44 14.36 6.55
CA VAL A 120 0.67 14.34 5.60
C VAL A 120 0.73 13.01 4.82
N VAL A 121 0.84 13.08 3.50
CA VAL A 121 1.11 11.93 2.63
C VAL A 121 2.36 12.14 1.78
N GLN A 122 3.03 11.04 1.45
CA GLN A 122 4.27 11.08 0.67
C GLN A 122 4.04 11.33 -0.82
N ASN A 123 2.87 10.93 -1.33
CA ASN A 123 2.53 10.93 -2.75
C ASN A 123 1.31 11.79 -3.03
N VAL A 124 1.35 12.51 -4.15
CA VAL A 124 0.18 13.19 -4.70
C VAL A 124 -0.82 12.14 -5.15
N THR A 125 -2.02 12.14 -4.56
CA THR A 125 -3.13 11.22 -4.86
C THR A 125 -4.43 12.02 -4.85
N GLY A 126 -5.54 11.48 -5.39
CA GLY A 126 -6.83 12.17 -5.40
C GLY A 126 -7.46 12.40 -4.02
N ALA A 127 -6.78 12.00 -2.93
CA ALA A 127 -7.19 12.29 -1.56
C ALA A 127 -6.32 13.39 -0.89
N VAL A 128 -5.48 14.07 -1.67
CA VAL A 128 -4.68 15.22 -1.23
C VAL A 128 -5.43 16.49 -1.59
N ASP A 129 -5.54 17.41 -0.65
CA ASP A 129 -6.18 18.70 -0.85
C ASP A 129 -5.13 19.75 -1.29
N PHE A 130 -3.94 19.71 -0.68
CA PHE A 130 -2.84 20.65 -0.95
C PHE A 130 -1.52 19.97 -1.32
N LEU A 131 -0.87 20.47 -2.37
CA LEU A 131 0.55 20.24 -2.65
C LEU A 131 1.32 21.50 -2.22
N ILE A 132 2.12 21.37 -1.16
CA ILE A 132 2.99 22.44 -0.67
C ILE A 132 4.36 22.30 -1.33
N PHE A 133 4.85 23.38 -1.93
CA PHE A 133 6.18 23.44 -2.52
C PHE A 133 7.07 24.46 -1.82
N ASP A 134 8.37 24.19 -1.83
CA ASP A 134 9.39 25.13 -1.37
C ASP A 134 9.60 26.19 -2.47
N LYS A 135 9.21 27.44 -2.20
CA LYS A 135 9.24 28.56 -3.15
C LYS A 135 10.63 28.79 -3.75
N GLU A 136 11.65 28.58 -2.94
CA GLU A 136 13.06 28.82 -3.27
C GLU A 136 13.73 27.59 -3.91
N SER A 137 13.01 26.48 -4.02
CA SER A 137 13.59 25.23 -4.51
C SER A 137 13.57 25.14 -6.03
N LYS A 138 14.78 25.05 -6.62
CA LYS A 138 14.96 24.66 -8.03
C LYS A 138 14.64 23.17 -8.30
N THR A 139 14.27 22.41 -7.26
CA THR A 139 14.06 20.96 -7.32
C THR A 139 12.62 20.54 -7.07
N VAL A 140 11.66 21.48 -7.13
CA VAL A 140 10.23 21.13 -7.10
C VAL A 140 9.98 20.08 -8.17
N GLY A 141 9.61 18.87 -7.74
CA GLY A 141 9.52 17.72 -8.63
C GLY A 141 8.46 17.97 -9.71
N PRO A 142 8.83 18.15 -11.00
CA PRO A 142 7.88 18.54 -12.05
C PRO A 142 6.77 17.49 -12.23
N ALA A 143 7.08 16.22 -11.96
CA ALA A 143 6.11 15.14 -11.97
C ALA A 143 5.02 15.27 -10.89
N LYS A 144 5.34 15.83 -9.72
CA LYS A 144 4.35 16.06 -8.65
C LYS A 144 3.45 17.25 -8.95
N LEU A 145 4.00 18.34 -9.49
CA LEU A 145 3.23 19.50 -9.95
C LEU A 145 2.24 19.11 -11.05
N ALA A 146 2.73 18.51 -12.14
CA ALA A 146 1.88 18.07 -13.25
C ALA A 146 0.79 17.10 -12.81
N LYS A 147 1.08 16.24 -11.81
CA LYS A 147 0.09 15.33 -11.23
C LYS A 147 -0.93 16.07 -10.36
N ALA A 148 -0.52 17.06 -9.59
CA ALA A 148 -1.42 17.88 -8.78
C ALA A 148 -2.38 18.69 -9.65
N GLU A 149 -1.85 19.36 -10.68
CA GLU A 149 -2.63 20.08 -11.69
C GLU A 149 -3.68 19.18 -12.34
N LYS A 150 -3.26 18.00 -12.82
CA LYS A 150 -4.15 17.02 -13.44
C LYS A 150 -5.28 16.55 -12.52
N LEU A 151 -5.03 16.50 -11.21
CA LEU A 151 -5.98 16.05 -10.21
C LEU A 151 -6.81 17.20 -9.59
N GLY A 152 -6.58 18.44 -10.00
CA GLY A 152 -7.25 19.62 -9.43
C GLY A 152 -6.87 19.88 -7.97
N ILE A 153 -5.67 19.46 -7.56
CA ILE A 153 -5.15 19.65 -6.20
C ILE A 153 -4.63 21.09 -6.08
N LYS A 154 -4.94 21.75 -4.97
CA LYS A 154 -4.49 23.13 -4.73
C LYS A 154 -2.98 23.16 -4.50
N ILE A 155 -2.26 24.01 -5.21
CA ILE A 155 -0.80 24.12 -5.12
C ILE A 155 -0.49 25.45 -4.44
N ILE A 156 0.23 25.39 -3.32
CA ILE A 156 0.59 26.57 -2.52
C ILE A 156 2.06 26.50 -2.11
N ASP A 157 2.69 27.63 -1.86
CA ASP A 157 4.05 27.69 -1.33
C ASP A 157 4.08 27.50 0.21
N ASP A 158 5.27 27.45 0.81
CA ASP A 158 5.41 27.26 2.25
C ASP A 158 4.99 28.48 3.08
N GLU A 159 5.05 29.69 2.53
CA GLU A 159 4.57 30.90 3.20
C GLU A 159 3.04 30.87 3.30
N GLU A 160 2.38 30.52 2.20
CA GLU A 160 0.94 30.32 2.11
C GLU A 160 0.45 29.20 3.03
N PHE A 161 1.20 28.10 3.13
CA PHE A 161 0.91 27.02 4.08
C PHE A 161 0.99 27.50 5.54
N LEU A 162 2.04 28.24 5.91
CA LEU A 162 2.18 28.77 7.27
C LEU A 162 1.09 29.79 7.59
N TYR A 163 0.75 30.67 6.64
CA TYR A 163 -0.35 31.62 6.78
C TYR A 163 -1.68 30.90 7.00
N MET A 164 -1.94 29.82 6.25
CA MET A 164 -3.13 28.99 6.42
C MET A 164 -3.18 28.35 7.81
N LEU A 165 -2.05 27.87 8.34
CA LEU A 165 -1.99 27.32 9.70
C LEU A 165 -2.26 28.37 10.77
N GLU A 166 -1.71 29.58 10.60
CA GLU A 166 -1.85 30.66 11.59
C GLU A 166 -3.24 31.27 11.60
N THR A 167 -3.85 31.46 10.42
CA THR A 167 -5.08 32.25 10.27
C THR A 167 -6.33 31.41 10.01
N GLY A 168 -6.16 30.15 9.59
CA GLY A 168 -7.25 29.31 9.09
C GLY A 168 -7.80 29.73 7.73
N VAL A 169 -7.23 30.76 7.08
CA VAL A 169 -7.64 31.22 5.76
C VAL A 169 -6.95 30.37 4.69
N VAL A 170 -7.73 29.79 3.79
CA VAL A 170 -7.20 29.04 2.64
C VAL A 170 -6.67 30.06 1.61
N PRO A 171 -5.39 30.01 1.23
CA PRO A 171 -4.79 30.86 0.19
C PRO A 171 -5.55 30.69 -1.14
N ASP A 172 -5.57 31.70 -2.02
CA ASP A 172 -6.30 31.66 -3.30
C ASP A 172 -5.50 31.05 -4.46
#